data_AF-A0A166QLM0-F1
#
_entry.id   AF-A0A166QLM0-F1
#
_cell.length_a   1.000
_cell.length_b   1.000
_cell.length_c   1.000
_cell.angle_alpha   90.00
_cell.angle_beta   90.00
_cell.angle_gamma   90.00
#
_symmetry.space_group_name_H-M   'P 1'
#
loop_
_entity.id
_entity.type
_entity.pdbx_description
1 polymer ?
#
loop_
_entity_poly.entity_id
_entity_poly.type
_entity_poly.pdbx_seq_one_letter_code
_entity_poly.pdbx_strand_id
1 'polypeptide(L)'
;MSKLPHIKKPCRDCPFRKDTLKGWLGEERMTEILAADSFVCHKKTYMQCAGHMLINDAANGFVRLAGRLGIELDLSGKEHVFESRDACIAHHKH
;
A
#
# COMPACT_ATOMS: atom_id res chain seq x y z
N MET A 1 -15.29 -11.85 15.32
CA MET A 1 -13.86 -11.46 15.20
C MET A 1 -13.74 -9.95 15.36
N SER A 2 -12.77 -9.48 16.14
CA SER A 2 -12.46 -8.05 16.23
C SER A 2 -12.02 -7.52 14.88
N LYS A 3 -12.42 -6.28 14.56
CA LYS A 3 -12.07 -5.64 13.29
C LYS A 3 -10.58 -5.30 13.30
N LEU A 4 -9.83 -5.88 12.38
CA LEU A 4 -8.39 -5.60 12.24
C LEU A 4 -8.16 -4.16 11.76
N PRO A 5 -7.05 -3.52 12.18
CA PRO A 5 -6.81 -2.10 11.91
C PRO A 5 -6.25 -1.90 10.49
N HIS A 6 -7.00 -2.24 9.44
CA HIS A 6 -6.56 -2.04 8.06
C HIS A 6 -7.66 -1.50 7.13
N ILE A 7 -7.24 -0.81 6.07
CA ILE A 7 -8.12 -0.41 4.98
C ILE A 7 -8.23 -1.56 3.98
N LYS A 8 -9.44 -1.86 3.53
CA LYS A 8 -9.71 -2.97 2.61
C LYS A 8 -9.36 -2.68 1.14
N LYS A 9 -9.44 -1.42 0.70
CA LYS A 9 -9.24 -1.00 -0.69
C LYS A 9 -8.42 0.30 -0.77
N PRO A 10 -7.52 0.46 -1.76
CA PRO A 10 -6.84 1.73 -2.01
C PRO A 10 -7.83 2.89 -2.12
N CYS A 11 -7.51 4.03 -1.49
CA CYS A 11 -8.31 5.24 -1.62
C CYS A 11 -8.29 5.79 -3.06
N ARG A 12 -9.23 6.67 -3.41
CA ARG A 12 -9.34 7.27 -4.75
C ARG A 12 -8.08 8.02 -5.18
N ASP A 13 -7.46 8.69 -4.22
CA ASP A 13 -6.26 9.54 -4.26
C ASP A 13 -5.05 8.82 -3.67
N CYS A 14 -4.97 7.51 -3.88
CA CYS A 14 -3.87 6.71 -3.37
C CYS A 14 -2.64 6.83 -4.28
N PRO A 15 -1.45 7.17 -3.75
CA PRO A 15 -0.26 7.33 -4.59
C PRO A 15 0.25 6.00 -5.16
N PHE A 16 -0.27 4.87 -4.68
CA PHE A 16 0.03 3.53 -5.20
C PHE A 16 -0.88 3.12 -6.37
N ARG A 17 -1.87 3.92 -6.75
CA ARG A 17 -2.76 3.59 -7.87
C ARG A 17 -2.14 3.96 -9.22
N LYS A 18 -2.39 3.13 -10.23
CA LYS A 18 -1.96 3.34 -11.63
C LYS A 18 -2.53 4.62 -12.25
N ASP A 19 -3.69 5.09 -11.77
CA ASP A 19 -4.38 6.30 -12.23
C ASP A 19 -4.03 7.56 -11.42
N THR A 20 -3.02 7.49 -10.54
CA THR A 20 -2.53 8.67 -9.80
C THR A 20 -1.81 9.65 -10.73
N LEU A 21 -1.78 10.93 -10.33
CA LEU A 21 -1.01 11.95 -11.03
C LEU A 21 0.49 11.59 -11.08
N LYS A 22 1.09 11.65 -12.28
CA LYS A 22 2.52 11.37 -12.51
C LYS A 22 3.39 12.38 -11.76
N GLY A 23 4.41 11.88 -11.07
CA GLY A 23 5.33 12.70 -10.26
C GLY A 23 4.75 13.21 -8.94
N TRP A 24 3.46 12.98 -8.65
CA TRP A 24 2.77 13.66 -7.54
C TRP A 24 3.48 13.62 -6.19
N LEU A 25 4.03 12.47 -5.81
CA LEU A 25 4.68 12.30 -4.52
C LEU A 25 6.20 12.53 -4.56
N GLY A 26 6.82 12.39 -5.74
CA GLY A 26 8.27 12.35 -5.91
C GLY A 26 8.88 10.96 -5.68
N GLU A 27 9.95 10.67 -6.43
CA GLU A 27 10.67 9.39 -6.45
C GLU A 27 11.24 9.03 -5.07
N GLU A 28 11.91 9.97 -4.43
CA GLU A 28 12.56 9.78 -3.12
C GLU A 28 11.53 9.38 -2.06
N ARG A 29 10.45 10.16 -1.94
CA ARG A 29 9.39 9.89 -0.97
C ARG A 29 8.67 8.57 -1.24
N MET A 30 8.39 8.24 -2.50
CA MET A 30 7.78 6.96 -2.84
C MET A 30 8.70 5.79 -2.47
N THR A 31 10.01 5.95 -2.70
CA THR A 31 11.03 4.94 -2.35
C THR A 31 11.09 4.71 -0.84
N GLU A 32 11.14 5.79 -0.04
CA GLU A 32 11.10 5.70 1.42
C GLU A 32 9.87 4.94 1.93
N ILE A 33 8.69 5.30 1.42
CA ILE A 33 7.44 4.69 1.87
C ILE A 33 7.41 3.21 1.51
N LEU A 34 7.83 2.84 0.30
CA LEU A 34 7.85 1.43 -0.13
C LEU A 34 8.91 0.60 0.59
N ALA A 35 9.96 1.23 1.14
CA ALA A 35 10.97 0.57 1.95
C ALA A 35 10.53 0.34 3.41
N ALA A 36 9.50 1.03 3.89
CA ALA A 36 8.98 0.84 5.23
C ALA A 36 8.33 -0.56 5.38
N ASP A 37 8.55 -1.21 6.53
CA ASP A 37 7.97 -2.53 6.81
C ASP A 37 6.43 -2.47 6.84
N SER A 38 5.86 -1.38 7.34
CA SER A 38 4.42 -1.11 7.29
C SER A 38 4.16 0.39 7.12
N PHE A 39 2.95 0.75 6.70
CA PHE A 39 2.59 2.15 6.49
C PHE A 39 1.12 2.38 6.80
N VAL A 40 0.83 3.44 7.56
CA VAL A 40 -0.53 3.81 7.93
C VAL A 40 -1.25 4.55 6.79
N CYS A 41 -2.57 4.48 6.77
CA CYS A 41 -3.37 5.21 5.81
C CYS A 41 -3.29 6.72 6.09
N HIS A 42 -2.97 7.52 5.07
CA HIS A 42 -2.91 8.98 5.19
C HIS A 42 -4.25 9.64 5.56
N LYS A 43 -5.40 8.95 5.35
CA LYS A 43 -6.74 9.41 5.75
C LYS A 43 -7.20 8.91 7.11
N LYS A 44 -6.72 7.73 7.50
CA LYS A 44 -7.09 7.04 8.75
C LYS A 44 -5.80 6.54 9.37
N THR A 45 -5.10 7.43 10.06
CA THR A 45 -3.74 7.20 10.58
C THR A 45 -3.65 6.08 11.62
N TYR A 46 -4.78 5.62 12.14
CA TYR A 46 -4.91 4.46 13.02
C TYR A 46 -5.13 3.13 12.28
N MET A 47 -5.10 3.12 10.94
CA MET A 47 -5.35 1.96 10.08
C MET A 47 -4.18 1.73 9.11
N GLN A 48 -3.88 0.48 8.80
CA GLN A 48 -2.90 0.07 7.80
C GLN A 48 -3.35 0.40 6.37
N CYS A 49 -2.41 0.86 5.54
CA CYS A 49 -2.68 1.32 4.18
C CYS A 49 -2.88 0.16 3.20
N ALA A 50 -4.06 0.10 2.57
CA ALA A 50 -4.39 -0.89 1.54
C ALA A 50 -3.39 -0.91 0.37
N GLY A 51 -3.05 0.26 -0.17
CA GLY A 51 -2.14 0.35 -1.32
C GLY A 51 -0.73 -0.16 -0.98
N HIS A 52 -0.23 0.17 0.22
CA HIS A 52 1.07 -0.30 0.70
C HIS A 52 1.07 -1.83 0.94
N MET A 53 0.01 -2.36 1.55
CA MET A 53 -0.14 -3.82 1.73
C MET A 53 -0.23 -4.54 0.37
N LEU A 54 -1.01 -4.01 -0.57
CA LEU A 54 -1.20 -4.65 -1.88
C LEU A 54 0.06 -4.63 -2.73
N ILE A 55 0.85 -3.54 -2.73
CA ILE A 55 2.05 -3.44 -3.56
C ILE A 55 3.23 -4.24 -2.99
N ASN A 56 3.38 -4.27 -1.66
CA ASN A 56 4.49 -4.97 -1.00
C ASN A 56 4.16 -6.43 -0.64
N ASP A 57 2.88 -6.81 -0.59
CA ASP A 57 2.43 -8.17 -0.30
C ASP A 57 3.14 -8.76 0.93
N ALA A 58 3.76 -9.94 0.84
CA ALA A 58 4.49 -10.58 1.95
C ALA A 58 5.71 -9.77 2.48
N ALA A 59 6.19 -8.76 1.73
CA ALA A 59 7.22 -7.84 2.22
C ALA A 59 6.64 -6.83 3.24
N ASN A 60 5.32 -6.61 3.25
CA ASN A 60 4.66 -5.81 4.26
C ASN A 60 4.51 -6.59 5.58
N GLY A 61 4.96 -6.03 6.69
CA GLY A 61 4.95 -6.67 8.00
C GLY A 61 3.56 -7.05 8.52
N PHE A 62 2.53 -6.26 8.20
CA PHE A 62 1.16 -6.55 8.59
C PHE A 62 0.59 -7.74 7.82
N VAL A 63 0.79 -7.77 6.49
CA VAL A 63 0.38 -8.89 5.63
C VAL A 63 1.11 -10.16 6.04
N ARG A 64 2.43 -10.06 6.25
CA ARG A 64 3.28 -11.17 6.69
C ARG A 64 2.83 -11.75 8.03
N LEU A 65 2.51 -10.90 9.00
CA LEU A 65 2.02 -11.34 10.31
C LEU A 65 0.65 -12.01 10.18
N ALA A 66 -0.29 -11.42 9.45
CA ALA A 66 -1.61 -12.00 9.23
C ALA A 66 -1.51 -13.40 8.59
N GLY A 67 -0.68 -13.54 7.55
CA GLY A 67 -0.43 -14.84 6.91
C GLY A 67 0.14 -15.89 7.87
N ARG A 68 1.09 -15.52 8.74
CA ARG A 68 1.65 -16.44 9.76
C ARG A 68 0.62 -16.87 10.80
N LEU A 69 -0.37 -16.04 11.08
CA LEU A 69 -1.45 -16.34 12.02
C LEU A 69 -2.65 -17.03 11.36
N GLY A 70 -2.60 -17.29 10.04
CA GLY A 70 -3.74 -17.84 9.30
C GLY A 70 -4.93 -16.88 9.24
N ILE A 71 -4.67 -15.57 9.35
CA ILE A 71 -5.69 -14.52 9.31
C ILE A 71 -5.79 -13.99 7.88
N GLU A 72 -6.98 -14.12 7.29
CA GLU A 72 -7.26 -13.55 5.97
C GLU A 72 -7.47 -12.03 6.07
N LEU A 73 -6.69 -11.27 5.30
CA LEU A 73 -6.91 -9.85 5.08
C LEU A 73 -7.79 -9.70 3.85
N ASP A 74 -8.98 -9.14 4.01
CA ASP A 74 -9.98 -8.90 2.97
C ASP A 74 -9.61 -7.70 2.05
N LEU A 75 -8.37 -7.72 1.55
CA LEU A 75 -7.84 -6.71 0.64
C LEU A 75 -8.43 -6.87 -0.77
N SER A 76 -8.72 -5.73 -1.40
CA SER A 76 -9.28 -5.65 -2.76
C SER A 76 -8.73 -4.43 -3.49
N GLY A 77 -8.89 -4.38 -4.82
CA GLY A 77 -8.41 -3.25 -5.61
C GLY A 77 -6.96 -3.38 -6.09
N LYS A 78 -6.39 -4.60 -6.13
CA LYS A 78 -5.04 -4.87 -6.66
C LYS A 78 -4.93 -4.45 -8.13
N GLU A 79 -6.02 -4.57 -8.89
CA GLU A 79 -6.14 -4.15 -10.29
C GLU A 79 -5.90 -2.64 -10.48
N HIS A 80 -6.14 -1.83 -9.45
CA HIS A 80 -5.89 -0.40 -9.48
C HIS A 80 -4.47 -0.01 -9.04
N VAL A 81 -3.71 -0.91 -8.43
CA VAL A 81 -2.38 -0.65 -7.87
C VAL A 81 -1.30 -1.02 -8.88
N PHE A 82 -0.16 -0.32 -8.86
CA PHE A 82 0.99 -0.70 -9.69
C PHE A 82 1.38 -2.18 -9.49
N GLU A 83 1.82 -2.81 -10.57
CA GLU A 83 2.20 -4.24 -10.57
C GLU A 83 3.51 -4.49 -9.83
N SER A 84 4.41 -3.51 -9.85
CA SER A 84 5.70 -3.57 -9.16
C SER A 84 6.02 -2.27 -8.43
N ARG A 85 6.89 -2.38 -7.43
CA ARG A 85 7.46 -1.23 -6.70
C ARG A 85 8.19 -0.29 -7.67
N ASP A 86 8.98 -0.85 -8.57
CA ASP A 86 9.76 -0.07 -9.54
C ASP A 86 8.88 0.73 -10.49
N ALA A 87 7.77 0.16 -10.97
CA ALA A 87 6.81 0.88 -11.80
C ALA A 87 6.16 2.03 -11.04
N CYS A 88 5.83 1.83 -9.75
CA CYS A 88 5.31 2.88 -8.88
C CYS A 88 6.33 4.01 -8.67
N ILE A 89 7.58 3.67 -8.35
CA ILE A 89 8.67 4.63 -8.15
C ILE A 89 8.93 5.43 -9.43
N ALA A 90 9.05 4.74 -10.58
CA ALA A 90 9.26 5.37 -11.87
C ALA A 90 8.11 6.31 -12.27
N HIS A 91 6.86 5.99 -11.91
CA HIS A 91 5.72 6.89 -12.14
C HIS A 91 5.81 8.18 -11.32
N HIS A 92 6.45 8.13 -10.15
CA HIS A 92 6.69 9.29 -9.28
C HIS A 92 8.02 10.00 -9.56
N LYS A 93 8.78 9.54 -10.57
CA LYS A 93 9.96 10.25 -11.06
C LYS A 93 9.56 11.50 -11.84
N HIS A 94 10.19 12.63 -11.51
CA HIS A 94 10.14 13.87 -12.28
C HIS A 94 11.29 13.94 -13.29
#